data_AF-A0A2A5V4J8-F1
#
_entry.id   AF-A0A2A5V4J8-F1
#
_cell.length_a   1.000
_cell.length_b   1.000
_cell.length_c   1.000
_cell.angle_alpha   90.00
_cell.angle_beta   90.00
_cell.angle_gamma   90.00
#
_symmetry.space_group_name_H-M   'P 1'
#
loop_
_entity.id
_entity.type
_entity.pdbx_description
1 polymer ?
#
loop_
_entity_poly.entity_id
_entity_poly.type
_entity_poly.pdbx_seq_one_letter_code
_entity_poly.pdbx_strand_id
1 'polypeptide(L)'
;MIFILTLSFSNISNSIEKNYYKDLITDWSRIFPDSNRNAAGPKFFKYIIDKDINYNDFIEYNKLYCAVSGSLIDPNSEPDFLFVTEKETKNKICGDYYKCCIPCSCDIMKYSKVEKMKFKFKDGLKEFFVFTINNPCGKKDFPDRVNKNYFCNGDNINDKQVYKLNGRVVIGLLHNGKTCTKDEMNLVKSHQVTGRFCELRNNTPIENLNAGMGDIFIKLAR
;
A
#
# COMPACT_ATOMS: atom_id res chain seq x y z
N MET A 1 -35.79 57.92 -3.74
CA MET A 1 -35.31 56.73 -3.01
C MET A 1 -34.50 55.89 -3.99
N ILE A 2 -33.17 56.02 -3.97
CA ILE A 2 -32.27 55.35 -4.91
C ILE A 2 -31.89 53.99 -4.29
N PHE A 3 -32.33 52.90 -4.92
CA PHE A 3 -32.03 51.54 -4.48
C PHE A 3 -30.69 51.14 -5.09
N ILE A 4 -29.64 51.09 -4.26
CA ILE A 4 -28.31 50.63 -4.67
C ILE A 4 -28.31 49.10 -4.59
N LEU A 5 -28.27 48.44 -5.74
CA LEU A 5 -28.16 47.00 -5.86
C LEU A 5 -26.71 46.59 -5.53
N THR A 6 -26.48 46.03 -4.35
CA THR A 6 -25.18 45.45 -3.98
C THR A 6 -25.05 44.08 -4.64
N LEU A 7 -24.25 44.00 -5.71
CA LEU A 7 -23.83 42.74 -6.31
C LEU A 7 -22.81 42.06 -5.38
N SER A 8 -23.27 41.03 -4.68
CA SER A 8 -22.41 40.11 -3.92
C SER A 8 -21.64 39.22 -4.90
N PHE A 9 -20.34 39.47 -5.07
CA PHE A 9 -19.43 38.56 -5.74
C PHE A 9 -19.16 37.36 -4.83
N SER A 10 -19.69 36.20 -5.20
CA SER A 10 -19.28 34.92 -4.64
C SER A 10 -17.84 34.63 -5.11
N ASN A 11 -16.90 34.61 -4.18
CA ASN A 11 -15.56 34.10 -4.43
C ASN A 11 -15.66 32.60 -4.76
N ILE A 12 -15.63 32.25 -6.04
CA ILE A 12 -15.41 30.87 -6.49
C ILE A 12 -13.96 30.57 -6.13
N SER A 13 -13.75 29.88 -5.00
CA SER A 13 -12.46 29.29 -4.70
C SER A 13 -12.21 28.17 -5.71
N ASN A 14 -11.50 28.47 -6.79
CA ASN A 14 -10.90 27.44 -7.64
C ASN A 14 -9.79 26.76 -6.82
N SER A 15 -10.16 25.81 -5.95
CA SER A 15 -9.19 24.86 -5.41
C SER A 15 -8.63 24.10 -6.60
N ILE A 16 -7.38 24.34 -6.96
CA ILE A 16 -6.65 23.51 -7.92
C ILE A 16 -6.74 22.08 -7.37
N GLU A 17 -7.48 21.22 -8.06
CA GLU A 17 -7.59 19.82 -7.69
C GLU A 17 -6.18 19.20 -7.64
N LYS A 18 -5.81 18.65 -6.49
CA LYS A 18 -4.46 18.11 -6.28
C LYS A 18 -4.28 16.85 -7.12
N ASN A 19 -3.31 16.85 -8.02
CA ASN A 19 -3.01 15.70 -8.88
C ASN A 19 -1.92 14.80 -8.26
N TYR A 20 -2.34 13.98 -7.29
CA TYR A 20 -1.47 13.06 -6.55
C TYR A 20 -0.67 12.11 -7.45
N TYR A 21 -1.25 11.67 -8.57
CA TYR A 21 -0.60 10.75 -9.50
C TYR A 21 0.56 11.42 -10.24
N LYS A 22 0.34 12.63 -10.74
CA LYS A 22 1.38 13.45 -11.38
C LYS A 22 2.51 13.78 -10.40
N ASP A 23 2.19 14.03 -9.14
CA ASP A 23 3.20 14.24 -8.10
C ASP A 23 4.13 13.02 -7.96
N LEU A 24 3.57 11.80 -7.87
CA LEU A 24 4.37 10.57 -7.77
C LEU A 24 5.23 10.32 -9.03
N ILE A 25 4.73 10.64 -10.22
CA ILE A 25 5.51 10.58 -11.47
C ILE A 25 6.66 11.58 -11.44
N THR A 26 6.37 12.83 -11.06
CA THR A 26 7.37 13.91 -11.02
C THR A 26 8.51 13.57 -10.05
N ASP A 27 8.17 12.91 -8.95
CA ASP A 27 9.12 12.48 -7.93
C ASP A 27 9.73 11.10 -8.16
N TRP A 28 9.47 10.47 -9.30
CA TRP A 28 9.88 9.09 -9.57
C TRP A 28 11.38 8.87 -9.37
N SER A 29 12.23 9.76 -9.91
CA SER A 29 13.69 9.67 -9.77
C SER A 29 14.18 9.91 -8.34
N ARG A 30 13.43 10.67 -7.54
CA ARG A 30 13.71 10.85 -6.11
C ARG A 30 13.33 9.61 -5.31
N ILE A 31 12.21 8.98 -5.65
CA ILE A 31 11.75 7.76 -4.98
C ILE A 31 12.65 6.59 -5.39
N PHE A 32 12.96 6.45 -6.69
CA PHE A 32 13.77 5.37 -7.26
C PHE A 32 14.96 5.94 -8.07
N PRO A 33 16.07 6.35 -7.41
CA PRO A 33 17.24 6.88 -8.11
C PRO A 33 17.86 5.93 -9.14
N ASP A 34 17.74 4.62 -8.93
CA ASP A 34 18.19 3.57 -9.86
C ASP A 34 17.08 3.09 -10.81
N SER A 35 15.90 3.72 -10.79
CA SER A 35 14.69 3.31 -11.50
C SER A 35 14.15 1.91 -11.15
N ASN A 36 14.72 1.21 -10.17
CA ASN A 36 14.31 -0.14 -9.76
C ASN A 36 13.18 -0.11 -8.74
N ARG A 37 11.96 -0.13 -9.25
CA ARG A 37 10.72 -0.24 -8.48
C ARG A 37 10.35 -1.66 -7.99
N ASN A 38 11.10 -2.72 -8.33
CA ASN A 38 10.64 -4.09 -8.07
C ASN A 38 10.41 -4.35 -6.58
N ALA A 39 9.19 -4.77 -6.24
CA ALA A 39 8.73 -5.02 -4.87
C ALA A 39 8.89 -3.81 -3.93
N ALA A 40 9.01 -2.61 -4.49
CA ALA A 40 9.39 -1.40 -3.77
C ALA A 40 8.19 -0.48 -3.43
N GLY A 41 6.99 -1.04 -3.29
CA GLY A 41 5.86 -0.37 -2.64
C GLY A 41 6.21 0.29 -1.30
N PRO A 42 7.06 -0.33 -0.45
CA PRO A 42 7.59 0.29 0.78
C PRO A 42 8.23 1.67 0.61
N LYS A 43 8.86 1.93 -0.56
CA LYS A 43 9.49 3.22 -0.86
C LYS A 43 8.45 4.30 -1.11
N PHE A 44 7.35 3.96 -1.80
CA PHE A 44 6.21 4.87 -1.93
C PHE A 44 5.60 5.17 -0.57
N PHE A 45 5.31 4.15 0.24
CA PHE A 45 4.76 4.37 1.58
C PHE A 45 5.64 5.31 2.40
N LYS A 46 6.97 5.05 2.45
CA LYS A 46 7.93 5.92 3.16
C LYS A 46 7.92 7.34 2.63
N TYR A 47 7.97 7.49 1.30
CA TYR A 47 7.93 8.80 0.66
C TYR A 47 6.67 9.60 1.01
N ILE A 48 5.52 8.93 1.10
CA ILE A 48 4.23 9.57 1.37
C ILE A 48 4.07 9.90 2.86
N ILE A 49 4.38 8.96 3.76
CA ILE A 49 4.21 9.14 5.21
C ILE A 49 5.16 10.20 5.79
N ASP A 50 6.30 10.46 5.14
CA ASP A 50 7.25 11.50 5.54
C ASP A 50 6.78 12.93 5.18
N LYS A 51 5.73 13.07 4.37
CA LYS A 51 5.20 14.38 3.98
C LYS A 51 4.42 15.01 5.12
N ASP A 52 4.56 16.33 5.26
CA ASP A 52 3.66 17.13 6.10
C ASP A 52 2.32 17.38 5.38
N ILE A 53 1.41 16.40 5.46
CA ILE A 53 0.11 16.41 4.79
C ILE A 53 -1.03 16.06 5.75
N ASN A 54 -2.26 16.35 5.31
CA ASN A 54 -3.47 15.92 6.00
C ASN A 54 -3.71 14.43 5.76
N TYR A 55 -4.50 13.79 6.62
CA TYR A 55 -4.83 12.38 6.47
C TYR A 55 -5.52 12.04 5.14
N ASN A 56 -6.42 12.91 4.65
CA ASN A 56 -7.10 12.66 3.38
C ASN A 56 -6.11 12.56 2.20
N ASP A 57 -5.15 13.48 2.11
CA ASP A 57 -4.10 13.45 1.09
C ASP A 57 -3.26 12.16 1.19
N PHE A 58 -2.96 11.73 2.42
CA PHE A 58 -2.25 10.47 2.67
C PHE A 58 -3.06 9.28 2.12
N ILE A 59 -4.37 9.23 2.36
CA ILE A 59 -5.26 8.21 1.78
C ILE A 59 -5.19 8.24 0.26
N GLU A 60 -5.37 9.40 -0.38
CA GLU A 60 -5.38 9.51 -1.85
C GLU A 60 -4.06 9.04 -2.48
N TYR A 61 -2.90 9.44 -1.94
CA TYR A 61 -1.62 8.94 -2.44
C TYR A 61 -1.50 7.41 -2.32
N ASN A 62 -2.03 6.82 -1.24
CA ASN A 62 -1.95 5.38 -1.01
C ASN A 62 -2.90 4.53 -1.87
N LYS A 63 -3.70 5.15 -2.75
CA LYS A 63 -4.44 4.44 -3.80
C LYS A 63 -3.62 4.21 -5.07
N LEU A 64 -2.52 4.96 -5.24
CA LEU A 64 -1.87 5.17 -6.53
C LEU A 64 -0.61 4.33 -6.75
N TYR A 65 -0.31 3.40 -5.85
CA TYR A 65 0.80 2.46 -6.02
C TYR A 65 0.45 1.08 -5.47
N CYS A 66 1.02 0.06 -6.09
CA CYS A 66 0.88 -1.32 -5.67
C CYS A 66 1.93 -1.66 -4.61
N ALA A 67 1.47 -2.01 -3.42
CA ALA A 67 2.33 -2.41 -2.30
C ALA A 67 3.20 -3.64 -2.63
N VAL A 68 2.68 -4.55 -3.47
CA VAL A 68 3.36 -5.77 -3.89
C VAL A 68 4.45 -5.51 -4.92
N SER A 69 4.16 -4.76 -5.98
CA SER A 69 5.07 -4.66 -7.12
C SER A 69 5.92 -3.40 -7.15
N GLY A 70 5.49 -2.32 -6.48
CA GLY A 70 6.03 -0.97 -6.65
C GLY A 70 5.63 -0.29 -7.96
N SER A 71 4.59 -0.77 -8.65
CA SER A 71 4.03 -0.11 -9.83
C SER A 71 3.06 1.00 -9.43
N LEU A 72 2.97 2.06 -10.23
CA LEU A 72 1.85 3.01 -10.13
C LEU A 72 0.53 2.33 -10.56
N ILE A 73 -0.57 2.84 -10.01
CA ILE A 73 -1.93 2.36 -10.26
C ILE A 73 -2.71 3.48 -10.94
N ASP A 74 -3.54 3.13 -11.94
CA ASP A 74 -4.43 4.08 -12.60
C ASP A 74 -5.33 4.77 -11.54
N PRO A 75 -5.41 6.11 -11.52
CA PRO A 75 -6.23 6.84 -10.55
C PRO A 75 -7.69 6.42 -10.48
N ASN A 76 -8.24 5.83 -11.55
CA ASN A 76 -9.62 5.37 -11.64
C ASN A 76 -9.76 3.86 -11.31
N SER A 77 -8.71 3.22 -10.78
CA SER A 77 -8.77 1.80 -10.45
C SER A 77 -9.68 1.54 -9.26
N GLU A 78 -10.53 0.53 -9.39
CA GLU A 78 -11.32 0.01 -8.26
C GLU A 78 -10.45 -0.92 -7.38
N PRO A 79 -10.56 -0.82 -6.05
CA PRO A 79 -9.84 -1.70 -5.14
C PRO A 79 -10.48 -3.11 -5.11
N ASP A 80 -9.68 -4.09 -4.69
CA ASP A 80 -10.23 -5.38 -4.24
C ASP A 80 -10.57 -5.31 -2.76
N PHE A 81 -11.80 -5.68 -2.41
CA PHE A 81 -12.15 -5.95 -1.02
C PHE A 81 -11.57 -7.30 -0.59
N LEU A 82 -10.75 -7.31 0.45
CA LEU A 82 -10.02 -8.49 0.90
C LEU A 82 -9.92 -8.55 2.43
N PHE A 83 -9.42 -9.67 2.95
CA PHE A 83 -9.03 -9.76 4.35
C PHE A 83 -7.61 -10.26 4.54
N VAL A 84 -6.94 -9.76 5.57
CA VAL A 84 -5.59 -10.18 5.98
C VAL A 84 -5.58 -10.46 7.47
N THR A 85 -4.62 -11.29 7.90
CA THR A 85 -4.46 -11.64 9.32
C THR A 85 -3.68 -10.57 10.05
N GLU A 86 -4.22 -10.04 11.15
CA GLU A 86 -3.54 -9.13 12.05
C GLU A 86 -2.36 -9.82 12.75
N LYS A 87 -1.23 -9.12 12.87
CA LYS A 87 -0.01 -9.71 13.42
C LYS A 87 -0.16 -10.10 14.89
N GLU A 88 -0.74 -9.22 15.70
CA GLU A 88 -0.85 -9.35 17.16
C GLU A 88 -1.99 -10.28 17.56
N THR A 89 -3.22 -9.93 17.21
CA THR A 89 -4.44 -10.63 17.67
C THR A 89 -4.76 -11.90 16.87
N LYS A 90 -4.18 -12.06 15.68
CA LYS A 90 -4.56 -13.06 14.66
C LYS A 90 -5.98 -12.91 14.10
N ASN A 91 -6.68 -11.83 14.42
CA ASN A 91 -7.98 -11.51 13.83
C ASN A 91 -7.87 -11.28 12.33
N LYS A 92 -8.97 -11.48 11.61
CA LYS A 92 -9.09 -11.09 10.21
C LYS A 92 -9.52 -9.62 10.14
N ILE A 93 -8.75 -8.81 9.44
CA ILE A 93 -9.07 -7.41 9.16
C ILE A 93 -9.43 -7.32 7.68
N CYS A 94 -10.60 -6.76 7.43
CA CYS A 94 -11.17 -6.55 6.11
C CYS A 94 -10.94 -5.11 5.69
N GLY A 95 -10.78 -4.89 4.39
CA GLY A 95 -10.64 -3.56 3.82
C GLY A 95 -10.31 -3.64 2.34
N ASP A 96 -10.00 -2.47 1.80
CA ASP A 96 -9.78 -2.27 0.38
C ASP A 96 -8.29 -2.21 0.05
N TYR A 97 -7.90 -2.89 -1.03
CA TYR A 97 -6.55 -2.88 -1.55
C TYR A 97 -6.53 -2.48 -3.02
N TYR A 98 -5.83 -1.39 -3.31
CA TYR A 98 -5.55 -0.97 -4.67
C TYR A 98 -4.38 -1.79 -5.23
N LYS A 99 -4.60 -2.44 -6.37
CA LYS A 99 -3.64 -3.32 -7.04
C LYS A 99 -3.31 -2.80 -8.43
N CYS A 100 -2.11 -3.10 -8.92
CA CYS A 100 -1.79 -2.86 -10.34
C CYS A 100 -2.26 -4.01 -11.25
N CYS A 101 -2.28 -5.25 -10.75
CA CYS A 101 -2.67 -6.44 -11.52
C CYS A 101 -2.92 -7.64 -10.60
N ILE A 102 -3.60 -8.65 -11.14
CA ILE A 102 -3.63 -10.00 -10.55
C ILE A 102 -2.25 -10.65 -10.85
N PRO A 103 -1.58 -11.31 -9.87
CA PRO A 103 -2.11 -11.84 -8.60
C PRO A 103 -1.81 -10.99 -7.34
N CYS A 104 -1.57 -9.67 -7.45
CA CYS A 104 -1.09 -8.88 -6.29
C CYS A 104 -2.02 -8.95 -5.06
N SER A 105 -3.34 -9.02 -5.24
CA SER A 105 -4.30 -9.20 -4.13
C SER A 105 -4.09 -10.53 -3.40
N CYS A 106 -3.78 -11.59 -4.13
CA CYS A 106 -3.52 -12.90 -3.54
C CYS A 106 -2.22 -12.91 -2.76
N ASP A 107 -1.18 -12.34 -3.37
CA ASP A 107 0.16 -12.29 -2.79
C ASP A 107 0.17 -11.44 -1.51
N ILE A 108 -0.53 -10.30 -1.49
CA ILE A 108 -0.65 -9.48 -0.27
C ILE A 108 -1.45 -10.19 0.82
N MET A 109 -2.53 -10.89 0.49
CA MET A 109 -3.33 -11.65 1.45
C MET A 109 -2.54 -12.77 2.13
N LYS A 110 -1.67 -13.46 1.38
CA LYS A 110 -0.90 -14.60 1.89
C LYS A 110 0.38 -14.20 2.61
N TYR A 111 1.17 -13.31 2.01
CA TYR A 111 2.55 -13.06 2.44
C TYR A 111 2.74 -11.80 3.28
N SER A 112 1.68 -11.01 3.50
CA SER A 112 1.70 -9.90 4.46
C SER A 112 0.94 -10.24 5.75
N LYS A 113 1.16 -9.38 6.75
CA LYS A 113 0.26 -9.22 7.90
C LYS A 113 -0.25 -7.79 7.90
N VAL A 114 -1.27 -7.53 8.69
CA VAL A 114 -1.68 -6.15 8.97
C VAL A 114 -1.38 -5.78 10.41
N GLU A 115 -1.01 -4.53 10.59
CA GLU A 115 -0.76 -3.93 11.90
C GLU A 115 -1.44 -2.57 11.97
N LYS A 116 -1.96 -2.27 13.16
CA LYS A 116 -2.52 -0.97 13.46
C LYS A 116 -1.40 0.04 13.68
N MET A 117 -1.47 1.17 13.00
CA MET A 117 -0.49 2.25 13.07
C MET A 117 -1.19 3.52 13.53
N LYS A 118 -0.52 4.26 14.42
CA LYS A 118 -0.93 5.58 14.88
C LYS A 118 0.06 6.63 14.38
N PHE A 119 -0.42 7.68 13.72
CA PHE A 119 0.44 8.72 13.15
C PHE A 119 -0.19 10.10 13.28
N LYS A 120 0.64 11.12 13.55
CA LYS A 120 0.21 12.51 13.67
C LYS A 120 0.36 13.21 12.31
N PHE A 121 -0.76 13.40 11.63
CA PHE A 121 -0.87 14.22 10.42
C PHE A 121 -1.08 15.69 10.80
N LYS A 122 -1.07 16.57 9.78
CA LYS A 122 -1.32 18.00 9.96
C LYS A 122 -2.68 18.30 10.58
N ASP A 123 -3.69 17.48 10.28
CA ASP A 123 -5.05 17.55 10.83
C ASP A 123 -5.27 16.69 12.09
N GLY A 124 -4.18 16.17 12.68
CA GLY A 124 -4.19 15.52 13.98
C GLY A 124 -3.79 14.05 13.97
N LEU A 125 -3.98 13.41 15.13
CA LEU A 125 -3.62 12.02 15.34
C LEU A 125 -4.67 11.09 14.72
N LYS A 126 -4.21 10.16 13.87
CA LYS A 126 -5.08 9.17 13.21
C LYS A 126 -4.56 7.76 13.46
N GLU A 127 -5.47 6.81 13.37
CA GLU A 127 -5.21 5.38 13.52
C GLU A 127 -5.76 4.64 12.30
N PHE A 128 -4.96 3.74 11.72
CA PHE A 128 -5.28 3.03 10.48
C PHE A 128 -4.50 1.72 10.39
N PHE A 129 -4.88 0.83 9.47
CA PHE A 129 -4.20 -0.45 9.28
C PHE A 129 -3.24 -0.40 8.10
N VAL A 130 -2.04 -0.94 8.29
CA VAL A 130 -1.01 -1.03 7.24
C VAL A 130 -0.63 -2.48 7.00
N PHE A 131 -0.28 -2.80 5.76
CA PHE A 131 0.33 -4.08 5.41
C PHE A 131 1.81 -4.07 5.78
N THR A 132 2.28 -5.16 6.38
CA THR A 132 3.67 -5.34 6.78
C THR A 132 4.21 -6.71 6.41
N ILE A 133 5.51 -6.77 6.09
CA ILE A 133 6.27 -8.01 5.86
C ILE A 133 7.39 -8.15 6.89
N ASN A 134 7.93 -9.37 7.03
CA ASN A 134 9.10 -9.62 7.88
C ASN A 134 10.31 -8.76 7.46
N ASN A 135 11.26 -8.53 8.37
CA ASN A 135 12.57 -7.96 7.99
C ASN A 135 13.26 -8.88 6.97
N PRO A 136 13.51 -8.43 5.72
CA PRO A 136 14.07 -9.28 4.69
C PRO A 136 15.62 -9.35 4.72
N CYS A 137 16.30 -8.60 5.59
CA CYS A 137 17.72 -8.30 5.41
C CYS A 137 18.69 -9.46 5.69
N GLY A 138 18.33 -10.34 6.63
CA GLY A 138 19.07 -11.56 6.95
C GLY A 138 18.75 -12.76 6.04
N LYS A 139 17.96 -12.56 4.98
CA LYS A 139 17.57 -13.66 4.08
C LYS A 139 18.73 -14.08 3.18
N LYS A 140 19.01 -15.38 3.14
CA LYS A 140 20.02 -15.98 2.24
C LYS A 140 19.59 -15.92 0.78
N ASP A 141 18.28 -15.99 0.53
CA ASP A 141 17.64 -16.01 -0.77
C ASP A 141 17.00 -14.66 -1.14
N PHE A 142 17.64 -13.55 -0.73
CA PHE A 142 17.16 -12.22 -1.08
C PHE A 142 17.04 -12.08 -2.61
N PRO A 143 15.91 -11.61 -3.16
CA PRO A 143 15.71 -11.60 -4.61
C PRO A 143 16.64 -10.62 -5.32
N ASP A 144 17.48 -11.12 -6.23
CA ASP A 144 18.50 -10.33 -6.97
C ASP A 144 17.93 -9.14 -7.75
N ARG A 145 16.65 -9.21 -8.13
CA ARG A 145 15.97 -8.15 -8.89
C ARG A 145 15.46 -7.00 -8.02
N VAL A 146 15.58 -7.09 -6.70
CA VAL A 146 15.21 -6.04 -5.75
C VAL A 146 16.47 -5.32 -5.30
N ASN A 147 16.44 -3.99 -5.25
CA ASN A 147 17.54 -3.24 -4.66
C ASN A 147 17.56 -3.46 -3.15
N LYS A 148 18.51 -4.27 -2.67
CA LYS A 148 18.66 -4.61 -1.25
C LYS A 148 18.87 -3.37 -0.37
N ASN A 149 19.53 -2.33 -0.87
CA ASN A 149 19.81 -1.10 -0.11
C ASN A 149 18.55 -0.28 0.22
N TYR A 150 17.44 -0.49 -0.51
CA TYR A 150 16.15 0.11 -0.14
C TYR A 150 15.59 -0.48 1.15
N PHE A 151 15.89 -1.75 1.44
CA PHE A 151 15.34 -2.44 2.58
C PHE A 151 16.33 -2.53 3.73
N CYS A 152 17.62 -2.56 3.43
CA CYS A 152 18.62 -3.08 4.35
C CYS A 152 19.81 -2.15 4.53
N ASN A 153 20.22 -2.03 5.79
CA ASN A 153 21.50 -1.50 6.21
C ASN A 153 22.20 -2.59 7.03
N GLY A 154 23.00 -3.42 6.36
CA GLY A 154 23.42 -4.72 6.91
C GLY A 154 22.20 -5.65 7.10
N ASP A 155 22.08 -6.24 8.29
CA ASP A 155 20.96 -7.12 8.66
C ASP A 155 19.73 -6.38 9.22
N ASN A 156 19.84 -5.06 9.37
CA ASN A 156 18.77 -4.22 9.91
C ASN A 156 17.96 -3.58 8.78
N ILE A 157 16.68 -3.29 9.07
CA ILE A 157 15.83 -2.50 8.18
C ILE A 157 16.44 -1.10 8.01
N ASN A 158 16.48 -0.62 6.77
CA ASN A 158 16.94 0.73 6.43
C ASN A 158 15.81 1.74 6.63
N ASP A 159 15.67 2.25 7.86
CA ASP A 159 14.62 3.20 8.25
C ASP A 159 14.67 4.54 7.48
N LYS A 160 15.78 4.83 6.78
CA LYS A 160 15.90 6.01 5.90
C LYS A 160 15.20 5.82 4.55
N GLN A 161 15.00 4.57 4.14
CA GLN A 161 14.49 4.21 2.81
C GLN A 161 13.09 3.60 2.87
N VAL A 162 12.76 2.88 3.94
CA VAL A 162 11.43 2.28 4.16
C VAL A 162 10.94 2.57 5.58
N TYR A 163 9.64 2.45 5.80
CA TYR A 163 9.07 2.66 7.13
C TYR A 163 9.07 1.35 7.93
N LYS A 164 9.57 1.40 9.17
CA LYS A 164 9.61 0.28 10.10
C LYS A 164 8.55 0.43 11.17
N LEU A 165 7.72 -0.59 11.35
CA LEU A 165 6.74 -0.71 12.42
C LEU A 165 6.97 -2.04 13.13
N ASN A 166 7.23 -2.03 14.44
CA ASN A 166 7.43 -3.24 15.26
C ASN A 166 8.44 -4.26 14.67
N GLY A 167 9.54 -3.77 14.09
CA GLY A 167 10.57 -4.62 13.47
C GLY A 167 10.17 -5.22 12.11
N ARG A 168 9.09 -4.73 11.50
CA ARG A 168 8.56 -5.17 10.20
C ARG A 168 8.56 -4.00 9.22
N VAL A 169 8.66 -4.31 7.93
CA VAL A 169 8.64 -3.30 6.86
C VAL A 169 7.19 -3.02 6.50
N VAL A 170 6.77 -1.76 6.56
CA VAL A 170 5.46 -1.33 6.06
C VAL A 170 5.52 -1.22 4.54
N ILE A 171 4.56 -1.88 3.87
CA ILE A 171 4.55 -2.00 2.41
C ILE A 171 3.42 -1.22 1.74
N GLY A 172 2.37 -0.88 2.48
CA GLY A 172 1.24 -0.12 1.98
C GLY A 172 0.11 -0.01 3.00
N LEU A 173 -0.94 0.73 2.63
CA LEU A 173 -2.13 0.95 3.45
C LEU A 173 -3.22 -0.08 3.14
N LEU A 174 -3.86 -0.63 4.18
CA LEU A 174 -5.16 -1.29 4.04
C LEU A 174 -6.25 -0.22 4.22
N HIS A 175 -6.87 0.16 3.11
CA HIS A 175 -7.91 1.19 3.13
C HIS A 175 -9.17 0.66 3.82
N ASN A 176 -9.87 1.54 4.55
CA ASN A 176 -11.10 1.17 5.28
C ASN A 176 -10.95 -0.05 6.20
N GLY A 177 -9.74 -0.28 6.72
CA GLY A 177 -9.41 -1.45 7.53
C GLY A 177 -10.25 -1.54 8.81
N LYS A 178 -10.91 -2.68 9.01
CA LYS A 178 -11.71 -2.98 10.21
C LYS A 178 -11.75 -4.47 10.49
N THR A 179 -12.09 -4.88 11.71
CA THR A 179 -12.32 -6.31 12.01
C THR A 179 -13.42 -6.86 11.10
N CYS A 180 -13.13 -7.96 10.42
CA CYS A 180 -14.08 -8.60 9.52
C CYS A 180 -15.30 -9.15 10.27
N THR A 181 -16.47 -9.00 9.67
CA THR A 181 -17.64 -9.84 9.97
C THR A 181 -17.58 -11.18 9.23
N LYS A 182 -18.44 -12.13 9.61
CA LYS A 182 -18.57 -13.42 8.90
C LYS A 182 -19.01 -13.23 7.45
N ASP A 183 -19.95 -12.32 7.21
CA ASP A 183 -20.51 -12.09 5.87
C ASP A 183 -19.47 -11.45 4.94
N GLU A 184 -18.68 -10.51 5.45
CA GLU A 184 -17.56 -9.93 4.69
C GLU A 184 -16.50 -10.97 4.32
N MET A 185 -16.16 -11.88 5.23
CA MET A 185 -15.25 -12.98 4.90
C MET A 185 -15.84 -13.91 3.83
N ASN A 186 -17.15 -14.17 3.88
CA ASN A 186 -17.83 -14.98 2.87
C ASN A 186 -17.83 -14.29 1.50
N LEU A 187 -18.04 -12.96 1.46
CA LEU A 187 -17.95 -12.16 0.24
C LEU A 187 -16.57 -12.26 -0.39
N VAL A 188 -15.50 -12.12 0.40
CA VAL A 188 -14.12 -12.24 -0.11
C VAL A 188 -13.87 -13.63 -0.69
N LYS A 189 -14.35 -14.68 -0.01
CA LYS A 189 -14.16 -16.09 -0.43
C LYS A 189 -14.96 -16.49 -1.66
N SER A 190 -16.15 -15.91 -1.86
CA SER A 190 -17.00 -16.20 -3.02
C SER A 190 -16.61 -15.39 -4.26
N HIS A 191 -15.85 -14.30 -4.09
CA HIS A 191 -15.40 -13.46 -5.19
C HIS A 191 -14.43 -14.20 -6.13
N GLN A 192 -14.55 -13.94 -7.43
CA GLN A 192 -13.79 -14.65 -8.47
C GLN A 192 -12.28 -14.50 -8.30
N VAL A 193 -11.81 -13.30 -7.94
CA VAL A 193 -10.39 -13.00 -7.79
C VAL A 193 -9.91 -13.33 -6.37
N THR A 194 -10.35 -12.59 -5.37
CA THR A 194 -9.90 -12.69 -3.97
C THR A 194 -10.29 -13.99 -3.28
N GLY A 195 -11.27 -14.71 -3.83
CA GLY A 195 -11.69 -16.03 -3.38
C GLY A 195 -11.05 -17.12 -4.24
N ARG A 196 -11.75 -17.56 -5.29
CA ARG A 196 -11.41 -18.74 -6.07
C ARG A 196 -10.00 -18.68 -6.69
N PHE A 197 -9.66 -17.58 -7.35
CA PHE A 197 -8.33 -17.45 -7.98
C PHE A 197 -7.23 -17.35 -6.93
N CYS A 198 -7.42 -16.55 -5.88
CA CYS A 198 -6.42 -16.43 -4.83
C CYS A 198 -6.24 -17.72 -4.03
N GLU A 199 -7.29 -18.50 -3.80
CA GLU A 199 -7.18 -19.83 -3.19
C GLU A 199 -6.29 -20.75 -4.05
N LEU A 200 -6.53 -20.81 -5.37
CA LEU A 200 -5.67 -21.57 -6.29
C LEU A 200 -4.22 -21.08 -6.22
N ARG A 201 -4.00 -19.78 -6.45
CA ARG A 201 -2.67 -19.14 -6.46
C ARG A 201 -1.91 -19.37 -5.14
N ASN A 202 -2.61 -19.24 -4.02
CA ASN A 202 -2.02 -19.37 -2.69
C ASN A 202 -1.72 -20.83 -2.31
N ASN A 203 -2.34 -21.81 -2.97
CA ASN A 203 -2.05 -23.23 -2.78
C ASN A 203 -1.05 -23.79 -3.81
N THR A 204 -0.74 -23.06 -4.88
CA THR A 204 0.32 -23.44 -5.82
C THR A 204 1.72 -23.33 -5.16
N PRO A 205 2.57 -24.37 -5.25
CA PRO A 205 3.95 -24.33 -4.77
C PRO A 205 4.77 -23.23 -5.45
N ILE A 206 5.71 -22.61 -4.71
CA ILE A 206 6.44 -21.40 -5.18
C ILE A 206 7.26 -21.70 -6.45
N GLU A 207 7.86 -22.87 -6.53
CA GLU A 207 8.60 -23.39 -7.67
C GLU A 207 7.74 -23.53 -8.95
N ASN A 208 6.43 -23.63 -8.79
CA ASN A 208 5.45 -23.76 -9.88
C ASN A 208 4.75 -22.43 -10.19
N LEU A 209 5.12 -21.33 -9.53
CA LEU A 209 4.58 -20.01 -9.82
C LEU A 209 5.29 -19.43 -11.05
N ASN A 210 4.51 -19.02 -12.04
CA ASN A 210 5.03 -18.40 -13.26
C ASN A 210 5.57 -16.98 -13.01
N ALA A 211 6.79 -16.74 -13.48
CA ALA A 211 7.61 -15.56 -13.27
C ALA A 211 6.87 -14.21 -13.40
N GLY A 212 6.94 -13.37 -12.36
CA GLY A 212 6.46 -11.99 -12.38
C GLY A 212 6.90 -11.16 -11.17
N MET A 213 6.45 -9.89 -11.09
CA MET A 213 6.74 -9.04 -9.93
C MET A 213 6.14 -9.59 -8.63
N GLY A 214 5.03 -10.32 -8.72
CA GLY A 214 4.46 -11.06 -7.59
C GLY A 214 5.45 -12.05 -6.99
N ASP A 215 6.15 -12.85 -7.80
CA ASP A 215 7.10 -13.84 -7.27
C ASP A 215 8.34 -13.20 -6.66
N ILE A 216 8.79 -12.06 -7.22
CA ILE A 216 9.85 -11.24 -6.63
C ILE A 216 9.42 -10.80 -5.23
N PHE A 217 8.19 -10.32 -5.09
CA PHE A 217 7.62 -9.95 -3.79
C PHE A 217 7.49 -11.14 -2.84
N ILE A 218 7.03 -12.31 -3.29
CA ILE A 218 6.92 -13.52 -2.46
C ILE A 218 8.29 -13.88 -1.87
N LYS A 219 9.34 -13.89 -2.72
CA LYS A 219 10.71 -14.14 -2.28
C LYS A 219 11.18 -13.10 -1.27
N LEU A 220 10.81 -11.83 -1.44
CA LEU A 220 11.12 -10.77 -0.48
C LEU A 220 10.38 -10.97 0.86
N ALA A 221 9.07 -11.21 0.82
CA ALA A 221 8.16 -11.14 1.96
C ALA A 221 8.17 -12.37 2.90
N ARG A 222 8.53 -13.55 2.38
CA ARG A 222 8.46 -14.82 3.14
C ARG A 222 9.32 -14.88 4.40
#